data_AF-A0A2N1MR40-F1
#
_entry.id   AF-A0A2N1MR40-F1
#
_cell.length_a   1.000
_cell.length_b   1.000
_cell.length_c   1.000
_cell.angle_alpha   90.00
_cell.angle_beta   90.00
_cell.angle_gamma   90.00
#
_symmetry.space_group_name_H-M   'P 1'
#
loop_
_entity.id
_entity.type
_entity.pdbx_description
1 polymer ?
#
loop_
_entity_poly.entity_id
_entity_poly.type
_entity_poly.pdbx_seq_one_letter_code
_entity_poly.pdbx_strand_id
1 'polypeptide(L)'
;MYSTFEGNYKTRRAINLGGKRQQETKEELLKKNQDRRKARENERLKEKSAIIIQAFYHGRTIAGKLRDNERDSWDQQAKFMLNNAQSERDVAINLINIARSFLFFYRPQHDSQRKLYLFQILWKQIQDSETMFIPFYYDDLRVMWTLQLKRTLIIFLKNIGINIIKPDQYIHNIDYLKTVLLPMDVSKYQKIQDTNRMEIYQGIIESLVENGLYIELRNCLINLKIKIIM
;
A
#
# COMPACT_ATOMS: atom_id res chain seq x y z
N MET A 1 48.91 20.15 85.73
CA MET A 1 47.68 20.51 84.97
C MET A 1 48.14 21.36 83.80
N TYR A 2 47.95 20.83 82.59
CA TYR A 2 48.55 21.34 81.35
C TYR A 2 47.71 22.46 80.71
N SER A 3 48.37 23.57 80.41
CA SER A 3 48.00 24.55 79.38
C SER A 3 49.34 25.19 78.99
N THR A 4 49.79 25.16 77.74
CA THR A 4 49.25 26.04 76.69
C THR A 4 49.68 25.51 75.32
N PHE A 5 48.72 25.27 74.45
CA PHE A 5 48.93 25.04 73.03
C PHE A 5 49.07 26.40 72.33
N GLU A 6 50.28 26.79 71.96
CA GLU A 6 50.54 27.97 71.11
C GLU A 6 50.22 27.64 69.65
N GLY A 7 48.92 27.57 69.35
CA GLY A 7 48.41 27.38 68.00
C GLY A 7 48.62 28.63 67.15
N ASN A 8 49.83 28.83 66.63
CA ASN A 8 50.11 29.88 65.65
C ASN A 8 49.61 29.42 64.26
N TYR A 9 48.28 29.34 64.10
CA TYR A 9 47.64 29.02 62.83
C TYR A 9 47.74 30.23 61.89
N LYS A 10 48.76 30.23 61.01
CA LYS A 10 48.74 31.13 59.84
C LYS A 10 47.48 30.83 59.04
N THR A 11 46.57 31.80 58.95
CA THR A 11 45.37 31.74 58.13
C THR A 11 45.78 31.47 56.68
N ARG A 12 45.22 30.41 56.06
CA ARG A 12 45.48 30.13 54.64
C ARG A 12 45.05 31.34 53.81
N ARG A 13 45.92 31.78 52.89
CA ARG A 13 45.61 32.86 51.95
C ARG A 13 44.33 32.48 51.19
N ALA A 14 43.33 33.36 51.20
CA ALA A 14 42.16 33.22 50.33
C ALA A 14 42.62 33.47 48.88
N ILE A 15 43.02 32.42 48.18
CA ILE A 15 43.42 32.50 46.78
C ILE A 15 42.13 32.51 45.94
N ASN A 16 41.69 33.70 45.56
CA ASN A 16 40.67 33.85 44.53
C ASN A 16 41.29 33.49 43.17
N LEU A 17 41.03 32.27 42.70
CA LEU A 17 41.47 31.78 41.37
C LEU A 17 40.69 32.42 40.20
N GLY A 18 39.65 33.20 40.49
CA GLY A 18 38.95 33.99 39.49
C GLY A 18 39.69 35.30 39.27
N GLY A 19 40.41 35.44 38.16
CA GLY A 19 40.97 36.72 37.71
C GLY A 19 39.89 37.80 37.55
N LYS A 20 40.29 39.03 37.17
CA LYS A 20 39.37 40.17 36.89
C LYS A 20 38.26 39.77 35.90
N ARG A 21 37.15 39.26 36.42
CA ARG A 21 35.89 39.12 35.69
C ARG A 21 35.24 40.50 35.66
N GLN A 22 34.94 41.01 34.47
CA GLN A 22 33.96 42.08 34.35
C GLN A 22 32.69 41.63 35.09
N GLN A 23 32.24 42.43 36.04
CA GLN A 23 30.96 42.21 36.70
C GLN A 23 29.87 42.49 35.68
N GLU A 24 29.42 41.46 34.96
CA GLU A 24 28.20 41.53 34.15
C GLU A 24 27.05 41.97 35.06
N THR A 25 26.23 42.90 34.57
CA THR A 25 25.04 43.33 35.30
C THR A 25 24.04 42.18 35.38
N LYS A 26 23.21 42.16 36.44
CA LYS A 26 22.19 41.11 36.63
C LYS A 26 21.27 40.96 35.40
N GLU A 27 20.96 42.07 34.74
CA GLU A 27 20.13 42.11 33.53
C GLU A 27 20.82 41.46 32.32
N GLU A 28 22.10 41.76 32.09
CA GLU A 28 22.90 41.13 31.04
C GLU A 28 23.01 39.61 31.25
N LEU A 29 23.21 39.18 32.49
CA LEU A 29 23.29 37.76 32.85
C LEU A 29 21.95 37.04 32.64
N LEU A 30 20.82 37.68 32.97
CA LEU A 30 19.48 37.14 32.73
C LEU A 30 19.19 37.02 31.24
N LYS A 31 19.49 38.06 30.45
CA LYS A 31 19.30 38.06 28.98
C LYS A 31 20.13 36.96 28.31
N LYS A 32 21.41 36.86 28.66
CA LYS A 32 22.32 35.80 28.18
C LYS A 32 21.82 34.40 28.50
N ASN A 33 21.23 34.21 29.69
CA ASN A 33 20.63 32.93 30.07
C ASN A 33 19.33 32.63 29.30
N GLN A 34 18.50 33.63 29.03
CA GLN A 34 17.31 33.50 28.19
C GLN A 34 17.67 33.15 26.75
N ASP A 35 18.64 33.85 26.16
CA ASP A 35 19.13 33.59 24.81
C ASP A 35 19.70 32.17 24.69
N ARG A 36 20.47 31.72 25.68
CA ARG A 36 20.95 30.32 25.76
C ARG A 36 19.83 29.30 25.88
N ARG A 37 18.75 29.62 26.59
CA ARG A 37 17.56 28.73 26.67
C ARG A 37 16.87 28.64 25.31
N LYS A 38 16.62 29.79 24.67
CA LYS A 38 16.01 29.87 23.34
C LYS A 38 16.85 29.16 22.28
N ALA A 39 18.18 29.30 22.33
CA ALA A 39 19.09 28.58 21.43
C ALA A 39 18.97 27.06 21.59
N ARG A 40 18.97 26.55 22.83
CA ARG A 40 18.79 25.12 23.11
C ARG A 40 17.41 24.60 22.68
N GLU A 41 16.36 25.40 22.84
CA GLU A 41 15.02 25.03 22.40
C GLU A 41 14.94 24.95 20.87
N ASN A 42 15.52 25.93 20.17
CA ASN A 42 15.62 25.92 18.72
C ASN A 42 16.44 24.72 18.20
N GLU A 43 17.54 24.36 18.87
CA GLU A 43 18.36 23.20 18.54
C GLU A 43 17.56 21.90 18.71
N ARG A 44 16.85 21.74 19.84
CA ARG A 44 15.95 20.60 20.06
C ARG A 44 14.85 20.50 19.01
N LEU A 45 14.28 21.64 18.60
CA LEU A 45 13.25 21.67 17.56
C LEU A 45 13.83 21.25 16.20
N LYS A 46 15.03 21.72 15.86
CA LYS A 46 15.74 21.31 14.63
C LYS A 46 16.02 19.80 14.64
N GLU A 47 16.54 19.28 15.74
CA GLU A 47 16.82 17.85 15.89
C GLU A 47 15.55 17.01 15.77
N LYS A 48 14.48 17.37 16.49
CA LYS A 48 13.18 16.69 16.38
C LYS A 48 12.63 16.71 14.95
N SER A 49 12.73 17.85 14.28
CA SER A 49 12.27 18.00 12.89
C SER A 49 13.10 17.13 11.94
N ALA A 50 14.42 17.10 12.12
CA ALA A 50 15.33 16.26 11.34
C ALA A 50 14.98 14.77 11.49
N ILE A 51 14.73 14.30 12.72
CA ILE A 51 14.33 12.92 12.99
C ILE A 51 13.04 12.56 12.25
N ILE A 52 12.03 13.44 12.26
CA ILE A 52 10.74 13.21 11.57
C ILE A 52 10.96 13.08 10.06
N ILE A 53 11.73 14.01 9.47
CA ILE A 53 12.02 14.01 8.03
C ILE A 53 12.80 12.75 7.65
N GLN A 54 13.82 12.40 8.42
CA GLN A 54 14.64 11.20 8.19
C GLN A 54 13.80 9.93 8.30
N ALA A 55 13.00 9.77 9.36
CA ALA A 55 12.14 8.61 9.54
C ALA A 55 11.15 8.47 8.37
N PHE A 56 10.54 9.58 7.93
CA PHE A 56 9.68 9.58 6.76
C PHE A 56 10.42 9.14 5.49
N TYR A 57 11.59 9.73 5.21
CA TYR A 57 12.40 9.40 4.04
C TYR A 57 12.82 7.93 4.03
N HIS A 58 13.31 7.41 5.16
CA HIS A 58 13.73 6.02 5.29
C HIS A 58 12.53 5.08 5.09
N GLY A 59 11.39 5.38 5.74
CA GLY A 59 10.16 4.60 5.58
C GLY A 59 9.68 4.56 4.13
N ARG A 60 9.70 5.69 3.43
CA ARG A 60 9.33 5.76 2.00
C ARG A 60 10.28 4.99 1.11
N THR A 61 11.58 5.09 1.37
CA THR A 61 12.63 4.40 0.62
C THR A 61 12.50 2.88 0.78
N ILE A 62 12.37 2.39 2.02
CA ILE A 62 12.21 0.97 2.32
C ILE A 62 10.92 0.43 1.71
N ALA A 63 9.81 1.15 1.86
CA ALA A 63 8.54 0.74 1.25
C ALA A 63 8.60 0.73 -0.28
N GLY A 64 9.42 1.60 -0.90
CA GLY A 64 9.73 1.55 -2.33
C GLY A 64 10.43 0.23 -2.70
N LYS A 65 11.57 -0.05 -2.06
CA LYS A 65 12.35 -1.27 -2.27
C LYS A 65 11.53 -2.55 -2.08
N LEU A 66 10.70 -2.61 -1.03
CA LEU A 66 9.82 -3.76 -0.79
C LEU A 66 8.84 -3.99 -1.94
N ARG A 67 8.26 -2.92 -2.50
CA ARG A 67 7.37 -3.05 -3.66
C ARG A 67 8.11 -3.42 -4.93
N ASP A 68 9.35 -2.98 -5.11
CA ASP A 68 10.15 -3.34 -6.28
C ASP A 68 10.56 -4.81 -6.21
N ASN A 69 11.01 -5.28 -5.05
CA ASN A 69 11.27 -6.70 -4.81
C ASN A 69 10.02 -7.56 -5.02
N GLU A 70 8.85 -7.08 -4.56
CA GLU A 70 7.59 -7.80 -4.75
C GLU A 70 7.19 -7.87 -6.23
N ARG A 71 7.45 -6.81 -7.03
CA ARG A 71 7.23 -6.84 -8.49
C ARG A 71 8.07 -7.89 -9.16
N ASP A 72 9.35 -7.99 -8.81
CA ASP A 72 10.26 -8.96 -9.40
C ASP A 72 9.82 -10.39 -9.06
N SER A 73 9.43 -10.63 -7.80
CA SER A 73 8.89 -11.92 -7.39
C SER A 73 7.57 -12.23 -8.11
N TRP A 74 6.69 -11.25 -8.24
CA TRP A 74 5.42 -11.40 -8.95
C TRP A 74 5.61 -11.76 -10.41
N ASP A 75 6.54 -11.08 -11.11
CA ASP A 75 6.83 -11.36 -12.52
C ASP A 75 7.33 -12.79 -12.74
N GLN A 76 8.09 -13.33 -11.78
CA GLN A 76 8.51 -14.73 -11.80
C GLN A 76 7.33 -15.67 -11.52
N GLN A 77 6.59 -15.45 -10.44
CA GLN A 77 5.44 -16.28 -10.05
C GLN A 77 4.39 -16.33 -11.16
N ALA A 78 4.07 -15.19 -11.76
CA ALA A 78 3.04 -15.08 -12.77
C ALA A 78 3.36 -15.86 -14.06
N LYS A 79 4.64 -15.98 -14.42
CA LYS A 79 5.08 -16.81 -15.57
C LYS A 79 4.89 -18.31 -15.33
N PHE A 80 5.11 -18.77 -14.10
CA PHE A 80 5.13 -20.20 -13.78
C PHE A 80 3.88 -20.72 -13.09
N MET A 81 2.96 -19.83 -12.69
CA MET A 81 1.79 -20.16 -11.88
C MET A 81 0.99 -21.36 -12.40
N LEU A 82 0.79 -21.42 -13.71
CA LEU A 82 -0.01 -22.45 -14.37
C LEU A 82 0.79 -23.68 -14.75
N ASN A 83 2.10 -23.54 -14.95
CA ASN A 83 2.95 -24.64 -15.38
C ASN A 83 3.42 -25.49 -14.19
N ASN A 84 3.45 -24.91 -12.99
CA ASN A 84 3.90 -25.59 -11.76
C ASN A 84 2.73 -26.18 -10.94
N ALA A 85 1.48 -25.97 -11.36
CA ALA A 85 0.32 -26.46 -10.64
C ALA A 85 0.11 -27.95 -10.90
N GLN A 86 0.01 -28.74 -9.84
CA GLN A 86 -0.24 -30.19 -9.92
C GLN A 86 -1.74 -30.50 -9.83
N SER A 87 -2.54 -29.55 -9.34
CA SER A 87 -3.98 -29.65 -9.18
C SER A 87 -4.70 -28.32 -9.40
N GLU A 88 -6.02 -28.35 -9.63
CA GLU A 88 -6.87 -27.14 -9.64
C GLU A 88 -6.75 -26.33 -8.34
N ARG A 89 -6.52 -27.02 -7.21
CA ARG A 89 -6.34 -26.36 -5.92
C ARG A 89 -5.05 -25.55 -5.87
N ASP A 90 -3.97 -26.06 -6.46
CA ASP A 90 -2.72 -25.32 -6.56
C ASP A 90 -2.89 -24.07 -7.42
N VAL A 91 -3.64 -24.18 -8.52
CA VAL A 91 -4.00 -23.01 -9.34
C VAL A 91 -4.76 -21.97 -8.51
N ALA A 92 -5.75 -22.40 -7.72
CA ALA A 92 -6.50 -21.49 -6.85
C ALA A 92 -5.61 -20.77 -5.83
N ILE A 93 -4.73 -21.51 -5.15
CA ILE A 93 -3.80 -20.95 -4.16
C ILE A 93 -2.83 -19.98 -4.84
N ASN A 94 -2.27 -20.36 -5.98
CA ASN A 94 -1.33 -19.50 -6.71
C ASN A 94 -2.00 -18.23 -7.22
N LEU A 95 -3.24 -18.30 -7.70
CA LEU A 95 -4.00 -17.14 -8.15
C LEU A 95 -4.24 -16.15 -7.00
N ILE A 96 -4.63 -16.65 -5.83
CA ILE A 96 -4.79 -15.83 -4.62
C ILE A 96 -3.46 -15.15 -4.24
N ASN A 97 -2.34 -15.87 -4.31
CA ASN A 97 -1.04 -15.31 -3.96
C ASN A 97 -0.62 -14.21 -4.94
N ILE A 98 -0.80 -14.44 -6.24
CA ILE A 98 -0.54 -13.46 -7.30
C ILE A 98 -1.43 -12.23 -7.16
N ALA A 99 -2.72 -12.41 -6.90
CA ALA A 99 -3.64 -11.29 -6.73
C ALA A 99 -3.30 -10.48 -5.47
N ARG A 100 -3.00 -11.14 -4.35
CA ARG A 100 -2.58 -10.48 -3.10
C ARG A 100 -1.30 -9.66 -3.30
N SER A 101 -0.30 -10.26 -3.94
CA SER A 101 0.98 -9.62 -4.26
C SER A 101 0.77 -8.40 -5.17
N PHE A 102 -0.03 -8.56 -6.25
CA PHE A 102 -0.42 -7.46 -7.13
C PHE A 102 -1.08 -6.31 -6.36
N LEU A 103 -2.06 -6.60 -5.51
CA LEU A 103 -2.76 -5.59 -4.69
C LEU A 103 -1.82 -4.85 -3.74
N PHE A 104 -0.72 -5.46 -3.30
CA PHE A 104 0.26 -4.83 -2.43
C PHE A 104 1.14 -3.81 -3.18
N PHE A 105 1.70 -4.19 -4.34
CA PHE A 105 2.66 -3.31 -5.02
C PHE A 105 2.03 -2.37 -6.05
N TYR A 106 0.83 -2.66 -6.55
CA TYR A 106 0.26 -1.98 -7.73
C TYR A 106 0.23 -0.45 -7.59
N ARG A 107 0.78 0.21 -8.61
CA ARG A 107 0.68 1.67 -8.83
C ARG A 107 0.23 1.95 -10.27
N PRO A 108 -0.83 2.74 -10.48
CA PRO A 108 -1.35 3.05 -11.82
C PRO A 108 -0.30 3.57 -12.80
N GLN A 109 0.67 4.37 -12.34
CA GLN A 109 1.69 4.95 -13.22
C GLN A 109 2.80 3.96 -13.63
N HIS A 110 2.96 2.83 -12.93
CA HIS A 110 4.12 1.93 -13.10
C HIS A 110 3.72 0.52 -13.56
N ASP A 111 2.52 0.06 -13.24
CA ASP A 111 2.15 -1.36 -13.28
C ASP A 111 1.05 -1.67 -14.32
N SER A 112 0.99 -0.89 -15.41
CA SER A 112 0.00 -1.07 -16.48
C SER A 112 0.14 -2.41 -17.22
N GLN A 113 1.37 -2.83 -17.51
CA GLN A 113 1.66 -4.12 -18.15
C GLN A 113 1.30 -5.30 -17.23
N ARG A 114 1.65 -5.22 -15.94
CA ARG A 114 1.30 -6.24 -14.93
C ARG A 114 -0.20 -6.34 -14.72
N LYS A 115 -0.92 -5.21 -14.76
CA LYS A 115 -2.39 -5.18 -14.76
C LYS A 115 -2.97 -5.97 -15.94
N LEU A 116 -2.46 -5.75 -17.16
CA LEU A 116 -2.87 -6.50 -18.35
C LEU A 116 -2.57 -8.00 -18.20
N TYR A 117 -1.38 -8.34 -17.68
CA TYR A 117 -0.99 -9.73 -17.49
C TYR A 117 -1.85 -10.46 -16.46
N LEU A 118 -2.17 -9.80 -15.32
CA LEU A 118 -3.11 -10.35 -14.34
C LEU A 118 -4.49 -10.57 -14.95
N PHE A 119 -4.98 -9.63 -15.76
CA PHE A 119 -6.22 -9.80 -16.51
C PHE A 119 -6.18 -11.06 -17.40
N GLN A 120 -5.09 -11.27 -18.16
CA GLN A 120 -4.93 -12.44 -19.03
C GLN A 120 -4.92 -13.74 -18.22
N ILE A 121 -4.29 -13.74 -17.05
CA ILE A 121 -4.30 -14.89 -16.13
C ILE A 121 -5.73 -15.21 -15.70
N LEU A 122 -6.50 -14.21 -15.26
CA LEU A 122 -7.88 -14.40 -14.79
C LEU A 122 -8.78 -15.03 -15.87
N TRP A 123 -8.57 -14.64 -17.13
CA TRP A 123 -9.31 -15.09 -18.30
C TRP A 123 -8.85 -16.41 -18.89
N LYS A 124 -7.67 -16.91 -18.50
CA LYS A 124 -7.12 -18.11 -19.10
C LYS A 124 -8.03 -19.29 -18.79
N GLN A 125 -8.43 -20.00 -19.83
CA GLN A 125 -9.21 -21.23 -19.70
C GLN A 125 -8.32 -22.34 -19.13
N ILE A 126 -8.83 -23.02 -18.12
CA ILE A 126 -8.23 -24.22 -17.56
C ILE A 126 -9.35 -25.25 -17.51
N GLN A 127 -9.21 -26.29 -18.33
CA GLN A 127 -10.26 -27.29 -18.57
C GLN A 127 -11.54 -26.58 -19.07
N ASP A 128 -12.62 -26.63 -18.28
CA ASP A 128 -13.95 -26.11 -18.64
C ASP A 128 -14.29 -24.77 -17.97
N SER A 129 -13.33 -24.15 -17.25
CA SER A 129 -13.58 -22.88 -16.55
C SER A 129 -12.44 -21.88 -16.66
N GLU A 130 -12.77 -20.59 -16.63
CA GLU A 130 -11.79 -19.53 -16.50
C GLU A 130 -11.10 -19.60 -15.14
N THR A 131 -9.79 -19.34 -15.13
CA THR A 131 -8.93 -19.41 -13.94
C THR A 131 -9.51 -18.67 -12.74
N MET A 132 -10.19 -17.53 -12.96
CA MET A 132 -10.81 -16.73 -11.91
C MET A 132 -11.90 -17.42 -11.10
N PHE A 133 -12.51 -18.49 -11.63
CA PHE A 133 -13.59 -19.21 -10.95
C PHE A 133 -13.09 -20.32 -10.03
N ILE A 134 -11.88 -20.83 -10.30
CA ILE A 134 -11.32 -21.99 -9.61
C ILE A 134 -11.25 -21.81 -8.08
N PRO A 135 -10.84 -20.66 -7.52
CA PRO A 135 -10.82 -20.51 -6.07
C PRO A 135 -12.21 -20.58 -5.42
N PHE A 136 -13.29 -20.33 -6.17
CA PHE A 136 -14.63 -20.40 -5.61
C PHE A 136 -15.12 -21.84 -5.38
N TYR A 137 -14.47 -22.83 -5.99
CA TYR A 137 -14.74 -24.25 -5.76
C TYR A 137 -14.32 -24.72 -4.36
N TYR A 138 -13.49 -23.95 -3.67
CA TYR A 138 -12.92 -24.30 -2.37
C TYR A 138 -13.43 -23.37 -1.28
N ASP A 139 -14.24 -23.91 -0.36
CA ASP A 139 -14.92 -23.19 0.71
C ASP A 139 -13.98 -22.32 1.56
N ASP A 140 -12.79 -22.83 1.87
CA ASP A 140 -11.75 -22.16 2.65
C ASP A 140 -11.11 -20.97 1.91
N LEU A 141 -11.17 -20.96 0.58
CA LEU A 141 -10.57 -19.92 -0.26
C LEU A 141 -11.57 -18.84 -0.68
N ARG A 142 -12.87 -19.16 -0.71
CA ARG A 142 -13.95 -18.29 -1.20
C ARG A 142 -13.91 -16.87 -0.63
N VAL A 143 -13.96 -16.74 0.70
CA VAL A 143 -14.09 -15.43 1.37
C VAL A 143 -12.90 -14.52 1.02
N MET A 144 -11.70 -15.07 1.10
CA MET A 144 -10.48 -14.36 0.78
C MET A 144 -10.41 -13.99 -0.70
N TRP A 145 -10.78 -14.92 -1.59
CA TRP A 145 -10.79 -14.67 -3.03
C TRP A 145 -11.82 -13.60 -3.41
N THR A 146 -13.03 -13.65 -2.86
CA THR A 146 -14.05 -12.61 -3.07
C THR A 146 -13.51 -11.22 -2.75
N LEU A 147 -12.84 -11.04 -1.61
CA LEU A 147 -12.26 -9.76 -1.22
C LEU A 147 -11.18 -9.28 -2.19
N GLN A 148 -10.27 -10.18 -2.58
CA GLN A 148 -9.19 -9.85 -3.50
C GLN A 148 -9.71 -9.53 -4.90
N LEU A 149 -10.66 -10.34 -5.40
CA LEU A 149 -11.28 -10.15 -6.70
C LEU A 149 -12.01 -8.81 -6.75
N LYS A 150 -12.81 -8.46 -5.74
CA LYS A 150 -13.46 -7.13 -5.63
C LYS A 150 -12.45 -5.99 -5.79
N ARG A 151 -11.35 -6.03 -5.03
CA ARG A 151 -10.29 -5.01 -5.09
C ARG A 151 -9.59 -4.95 -6.46
N THR A 152 -9.33 -6.10 -7.05
CA THR A 152 -8.73 -6.20 -8.39
C THR A 152 -9.65 -5.65 -9.48
N LEU A 153 -10.95 -5.96 -9.43
CA LEU A 153 -11.95 -5.44 -10.36
C LEU A 153 -12.08 -3.91 -10.26
N ILE A 154 -12.04 -3.36 -9.04
CA ILE A 154 -12.01 -1.90 -8.83
C ILE A 154 -10.80 -1.28 -9.54
N ILE A 155 -9.60 -1.87 -9.42
CA ILE A 155 -8.39 -1.40 -10.11
C ILE A 155 -8.55 -1.46 -11.64
N PHE A 156 -9.25 -2.48 -12.14
CA PHE A 156 -9.52 -2.63 -13.57
C PHE A 156 -10.38 -1.48 -14.09
N LEU A 157 -11.41 -1.10 -13.33
CA LEU A 157 -12.40 -0.09 -13.68
C LEU A 157 -11.97 1.37 -13.42
N LYS A 158 -11.13 1.62 -12.41
CA LYS A 158 -10.80 2.97 -11.88
C LYS A 158 -10.18 3.96 -12.88
N ASN A 159 -9.88 3.53 -14.11
CA ASN A 159 -9.34 4.41 -15.17
C ASN A 159 -9.96 4.18 -16.56
N ILE A 160 -11.03 3.38 -16.66
CA ILE A 160 -11.66 3.08 -17.96
C ILE A 160 -12.27 4.36 -18.54
N GLY A 161 -13.06 5.11 -17.76
CA GLY A 161 -13.71 6.35 -18.21
C GLY A 161 -12.78 7.43 -18.77
N ILE A 162 -11.54 7.49 -18.30
CA ILE A 162 -10.54 8.50 -18.70
C ILE A 162 -9.77 8.05 -19.96
N ASN A 163 -9.53 6.74 -20.11
CA ASN A 163 -8.70 6.18 -21.18
C ASN A 163 -9.45 5.91 -22.49
N ILE A 164 -10.79 6.00 -22.51
CA ILE A 164 -11.60 5.89 -23.73
C ILE A 164 -11.26 7.00 -24.74
N ILE A 165 -10.51 8.05 -24.38
CA ILE A 165 -10.16 9.11 -25.33
C ILE A 165 -9.03 8.69 -26.30
N LYS A 166 -8.36 7.54 -26.10
CA LYS A 166 -7.23 7.07 -26.94
C LYS A 166 -7.54 5.76 -27.72
N PRO A 167 -7.62 5.79 -29.07
CA PRO A 167 -8.02 4.66 -29.94
C PRO A 167 -7.36 3.29 -29.64
N ASP A 168 -6.07 3.26 -29.31
CA ASP A 168 -5.34 2.00 -29.10
C ASP A 168 -5.60 1.38 -27.71
N GLN A 169 -6.18 2.13 -26.76
CA GLN A 169 -6.47 1.66 -25.40
C GLN A 169 -7.91 1.11 -25.25
N TYR A 170 -8.73 1.18 -26.30
CA TYR A 170 -10.12 0.73 -26.29
C TYR A 170 -10.25 -0.78 -26.08
N ILE A 171 -9.39 -1.59 -26.71
CA ILE A 171 -9.46 -3.06 -26.65
C ILE A 171 -9.30 -3.52 -25.19
N HIS A 172 -8.28 -3.03 -24.49
CA HIS A 172 -8.04 -3.38 -23.10
C HIS A 172 -9.15 -2.93 -22.16
N ASN A 173 -9.77 -1.77 -22.42
CA ASN A 173 -10.90 -1.28 -21.63
C ASN A 173 -12.15 -2.15 -21.80
N ILE A 174 -12.44 -2.58 -23.03
CA ILE A 174 -13.53 -3.54 -23.31
C ILE A 174 -13.25 -4.88 -22.61
N ASP A 175 -12.00 -5.35 -22.68
CA ASP A 175 -11.58 -6.58 -22.06
C ASP A 175 -11.72 -6.53 -20.53
N TYR A 176 -11.32 -5.43 -19.89
CA TYR A 176 -11.55 -5.21 -18.46
C TYR A 176 -13.03 -5.19 -18.07
N LEU A 177 -13.88 -4.57 -18.90
CA LEU A 177 -15.33 -4.60 -18.69
C LEU A 177 -15.89 -6.01 -18.81
N LYS A 178 -15.43 -6.78 -19.80
CA LYS A 178 -15.83 -8.19 -19.90
C LYS A 178 -15.40 -8.98 -18.67
N THR A 179 -14.21 -8.75 -18.08
CA THR A 179 -13.79 -9.41 -16.82
C THR A 179 -14.69 -9.09 -15.66
N VAL A 180 -15.32 -7.92 -15.66
CA VAL A 180 -16.28 -7.53 -14.63
C VAL A 180 -17.60 -8.24 -14.83
N LEU A 181 -18.00 -8.48 -16.09
CA LEU A 181 -19.20 -9.22 -16.46
C LEU A 181 -19.06 -10.74 -16.27
N LEU A 182 -17.86 -11.30 -16.43
CA LEU A 182 -17.60 -12.74 -16.23
C LEU A 182 -18.05 -13.26 -14.86
N PRO A 183 -17.65 -12.67 -13.71
CA PRO A 183 -18.12 -13.11 -12.40
C PRO A 183 -19.63 -12.91 -12.18
N MET A 184 -20.34 -12.25 -13.10
CA MET A 184 -21.80 -12.17 -13.11
C MET A 184 -22.46 -13.35 -13.83
N ASP A 185 -21.70 -14.15 -14.58
CA ASP A 185 -22.22 -15.32 -15.28
C ASP A 185 -22.28 -16.51 -14.30
N VAL A 186 -23.44 -16.64 -13.65
CA VAL A 186 -23.74 -17.72 -12.69
C VAL A 186 -23.51 -19.11 -13.30
N SER A 187 -23.65 -19.25 -14.63
CA SER A 187 -23.44 -20.53 -15.33
C SER A 187 -21.99 -21.02 -15.29
N LYS A 188 -21.02 -20.14 -14.99
CA LYS A 188 -19.60 -20.46 -14.86
C LYS A 188 -19.22 -21.10 -13.53
N TYR A 189 -20.12 -21.08 -12.55
CA TYR A 189 -19.89 -21.63 -11.22
C TYR A 189 -20.36 -23.08 -11.08
N GLN A 190 -20.25 -23.89 -12.14
CA GLN A 190 -20.90 -25.21 -12.26
C GLN A 190 -20.62 -26.16 -11.08
N LYS A 191 -19.43 -26.07 -10.46
CA LYS A 191 -19.02 -26.90 -9.31
C LYS A 191 -19.49 -26.38 -7.94
N ILE A 192 -20.16 -25.22 -7.87
CA ILE A 192 -20.63 -24.59 -6.62
C ILE A 192 -22.12 -24.85 -6.42
N GLN A 193 -22.60 -24.95 -5.18
CA GLN A 193 -24.03 -24.99 -4.87
C GLN A 193 -24.73 -23.65 -5.21
N ASP A 194 -25.95 -23.70 -5.77
CA ASP A 194 -26.67 -22.52 -6.28
C ASP A 194 -26.81 -21.38 -5.27
N THR A 195 -27.08 -21.68 -4.00
CA THR A 195 -27.24 -20.67 -2.93
C THR A 195 -25.97 -19.82 -2.76
N ASN A 196 -24.80 -20.45 -2.81
CA ASN A 196 -23.52 -19.77 -2.65
C ASN A 196 -23.16 -18.92 -3.89
N ARG A 197 -23.65 -19.29 -5.08
CA ARG A 197 -23.39 -18.55 -6.32
C ARG A 197 -24.03 -17.17 -6.27
N MET A 198 -25.29 -17.10 -5.83
CA MET A 198 -26.05 -15.85 -5.75
C MET A 198 -25.46 -14.88 -4.72
N GLU A 199 -24.99 -15.40 -3.58
CA GLU A 199 -24.32 -14.58 -2.56
C GLU A 199 -22.99 -14.00 -3.05
N ILE A 200 -22.17 -14.80 -3.75
CA ILE A 200 -20.90 -14.32 -4.35
C ILE A 200 -21.19 -13.23 -5.37
N TYR A 201 -22.15 -13.48 -6.27
CA TYR A 201 -22.59 -12.52 -7.28
C TYR A 201 -23.05 -11.20 -6.65
N GLN A 202 -24.03 -11.27 -5.74
CA GLN A 202 -24.59 -10.10 -5.08
C GLN A 202 -23.49 -9.30 -4.38
N GLY A 203 -22.61 -9.98 -3.65
CA GLY A 203 -21.51 -9.33 -2.96
C GLY A 203 -20.56 -8.60 -3.91
N ILE A 204 -20.24 -9.17 -5.08
CA ILE A 204 -19.39 -8.51 -6.09
C ILE A 204 -20.09 -7.27 -6.65
N ILE A 205 -21.38 -7.35 -7.00
CA ILE A 205 -22.15 -6.22 -7.52
C ILE A 205 -22.25 -5.09 -6.49
N GLU A 206 -22.63 -5.39 -5.26
CA GLU A 206 -22.70 -4.40 -4.18
C GLU A 206 -21.37 -3.64 -4.03
N SER A 207 -20.25 -4.37 -4.03
CA SER A 207 -18.92 -3.76 -3.95
C SER A 207 -18.61 -2.82 -5.11
N LEU A 208 -19.02 -3.16 -6.34
CA LEU A 208 -18.82 -2.29 -7.50
C LEU A 208 -19.68 -1.03 -7.42
N VAL A 209 -20.92 -1.16 -6.97
CA VAL A 209 -21.86 -0.04 -6.78
C VAL A 209 -21.37 0.90 -5.67
N GLU A 210 -20.98 0.36 -4.52
CA GLU A 210 -20.43 1.14 -3.38
C GLU A 210 -19.20 1.96 -3.76
N ASN A 211 -18.38 1.46 -4.70
CA ASN A 211 -17.18 2.16 -5.16
C ASN A 211 -17.46 3.18 -6.28
N GLY A 212 -18.74 3.47 -6.55
CA GLY A 212 -19.17 4.49 -7.52
C GLY A 212 -19.01 4.10 -8.99
N LEU A 213 -18.60 2.85 -9.26
CA LEU A 213 -18.14 2.40 -10.59
C LEU A 213 -19.28 2.25 -11.62
N TYR A 214 -20.52 2.51 -11.21
CA TYR A 214 -21.68 2.54 -12.09
C TYR A 214 -21.58 3.68 -13.12
N ILE A 215 -21.01 4.83 -12.75
CA ILE A 215 -20.88 5.97 -13.65
C ILE A 215 -19.84 5.66 -14.75
N GLU A 216 -18.72 5.07 -14.37
CA GLU A 216 -17.66 4.64 -15.28
C GLU A 216 -18.15 3.54 -16.22
N LEU A 217 -18.89 2.55 -15.70
CA LEU A 217 -19.49 1.49 -16.49
C LEU A 217 -20.54 2.05 -17.46
N ARG A 218 -21.45 2.90 -16.98
CA ARG A 218 -22.48 3.58 -17.78
C ARG A 218 -21.85 4.44 -18.88
N ASN A 219 -20.90 5.30 -18.55
CA ASN A 219 -20.21 6.16 -19.50
C ASN A 219 -19.46 5.35 -20.56
N CYS A 220 -18.85 4.23 -20.16
CA CYS A 220 -18.16 3.35 -21.10
C CYS A 220 -19.13 2.63 -22.04
N LEU A 221 -20.26 2.12 -21.54
CA LEU A 221 -21.31 1.48 -22.36
C LEU A 221 -21.96 2.45 -23.36
N ILE A 222 -22.18 3.71 -22.94
CA ILE A 222 -22.70 4.78 -23.80
C ILE A 222 -21.67 5.12 -24.90
N ASN A 223 -20.39 5.26 -24.54
CA ASN A 223 -19.32 5.60 -25.48
C ASN A 223 -18.98 4.45 -26.44
N LEU A 224 -19.19 3.19 -26.03
CA LEU A 224 -18.87 2.02 -26.85
C LEU A 224 -19.84 1.80 -28.02
N LYS A 225 -20.96 2.56 -28.14
CA LYS A 225 -22.03 2.32 -29.12
C LYS A 225 -22.17 0.82 -29.38
N ILE A 226 -22.46 0.04 -28.33
CA ILE A 226 -22.75 -1.37 -28.51
C ILE A 226 -23.98 -1.41 -29.41
N LYS A 227 -23.78 -1.70 -30.70
CA LYS A 227 -24.79 -2.32 -31.53
C LYS A 227 -25.09 -3.64 -30.85
N ILE A 228 -26.02 -3.60 -29.91
CA ILE A 228 -26.68 -4.79 -29.39
C ILE A 228 -27.45 -5.32 -30.59
N ILE A 229 -26.81 -6.19 -31.35
CA ILE A 229 -27.52 -7.10 -32.23
C ILE A 229 -28.12 -8.11 -31.26
N MET A 230 -29.44 -7.97 -31.04
CA MET A 230 -30.28 -9.02 -30.50
C MET A 230 -30.10 -10.32 -31.27
#